data_AF-A0A7K7BJ39-F1
#
_entry.id   AF-A0A7K7BJ39-F1
#
_cell.length_a   1.000
_cell.length_b   1.000
_cell.length_c   1.000
_cell.angle_alpha   90.00
_cell.angle_beta   90.00
_cell.angle_gamma   90.00
#
_symmetry.space_group_name_H-M   'P 1'
#
loop_
_entity.id
_entity.type
_entity.pdbx_description
1 polymer ?
#
loop_
_entity_poly.entity_id
_entity_poly.type
_entity_poly.pdbx_seq_one_letter_code
_entity_poly.pdbx_strand_id
1 'polypeptide(L)'
;PVPRPRQRFASVPRYVETLVVADESMARFHGPGLERYLLTVMATAAKAFRHASLANPVELLVTRLLVLGPGTPGPPVTSNAAQMLRNFCEWQRDLNDPDEDSPRHFDTAILFTRQDLCGAATCNTLGMADVGTACNPERSCSIVEDDGLQSAFTAAHELGHVFNMLHDDSKACEELNGHAGASRHMMAPVMSSMDPEETWSPCSARFITDFLDNGHGRIRRGATLRQEPAPLAPGIQRWPSSDAPRA
;
A
#
# COMPACT_ATOMS: atom_id res chain seq x y z
N PRO A 1 -18.90 39.25 -18.08
CA PRO A 1 -19.07 37.86 -17.63
C PRO A 1 -17.81 37.37 -16.90
N VAL A 2 -17.86 37.37 -15.57
CA VAL A 2 -16.79 36.81 -14.72
C VAL A 2 -16.80 35.29 -14.91
N PRO A 3 -15.67 34.64 -15.24
CA PRO A 3 -15.63 33.19 -15.36
C PRO A 3 -15.99 32.58 -14.00
N ARG A 4 -16.97 31.66 -13.97
CA ARG A 4 -17.31 30.91 -12.76
C ARG A 4 -16.04 30.14 -12.34
N PRO A 5 -15.64 30.17 -11.06
CA PRO A 5 -14.61 29.27 -10.57
C PRO A 5 -15.04 27.84 -10.93
N ARG A 6 -14.15 27.05 -11.55
CA ARG A 6 -14.33 25.58 -11.56
C ARG A 6 -14.54 25.22 -10.10
N GLN A 7 -15.68 24.63 -9.76
CA GLN A 7 -15.83 23.99 -8.46
C GLN A 7 -14.64 23.04 -8.33
N ARG A 8 -13.67 23.39 -7.49
CA ARG A 8 -12.81 22.38 -6.88
C ARG A 8 -13.81 21.47 -6.20
N PHE A 9 -13.95 20.23 -6.69
CA PHE A 9 -14.72 19.23 -5.96
C PHE A 9 -14.22 19.31 -4.52
N ALA A 10 -15.11 19.61 -3.58
CA ALA A 10 -14.77 19.48 -2.17
C ALA A 10 -14.16 18.09 -2.02
N SER A 11 -12.95 17.99 -1.45
CA SER A 11 -12.17 16.76 -1.47
C SER A 11 -12.94 15.67 -0.72
N VAL A 12 -13.60 14.79 -1.49
CA VAL A 12 -14.40 13.71 -0.91
C VAL A 12 -13.43 12.67 -0.38
N PRO A 13 -13.51 12.27 0.91
CA PRO A 13 -12.66 11.22 1.47
C PRO A 13 -12.69 9.95 0.62
N ARG A 14 -11.51 9.36 0.41
CA ARG A 14 -11.32 8.08 -0.27
C ARG A 14 -10.87 7.04 0.74
N TYR A 15 -11.51 5.88 0.75
CA TYR A 15 -11.23 4.79 1.68
C TYR A 15 -10.66 3.62 0.90
N VAL A 16 -9.41 3.26 1.16
CA VAL A 16 -8.67 2.24 0.40
C VAL A 16 -8.73 0.92 1.15
N GLU A 17 -9.59 0.01 0.72
CA GLU A 17 -9.72 -1.33 1.26
C GLU A 17 -8.49 -2.16 0.90
N THR A 18 -7.66 -2.47 1.90
CA THR A 18 -6.33 -3.05 1.71
C THR A 18 -6.31 -4.49 2.21
N LEU A 19 -5.91 -5.42 1.33
CA LEU A 19 -5.49 -6.76 1.70
C LEU A 19 -4.02 -6.73 2.13
N VAL A 20 -3.75 -7.09 3.39
CA VAL A 20 -2.39 -7.26 3.91
C VAL A 20 -2.05 -8.74 3.92
N VAL A 21 -0.92 -9.11 3.33
CA VAL A 21 -0.43 -10.49 3.27
C VAL A 21 0.97 -10.55 3.87
N ALA A 22 1.21 -11.50 4.75
CA ALA A 22 2.54 -11.82 5.23
C ALA A 22 2.93 -13.22 4.78
N ASP A 23 4.11 -13.35 4.20
CA ASP A 23 4.62 -14.65 3.76
C ASP A 23 5.14 -15.50 4.93
N GLU A 24 5.64 -16.69 4.59
CA GLU A 24 6.16 -17.63 5.58
C GLU A 24 7.36 -17.08 6.36
N SER A 25 8.20 -16.27 5.71
CA SER A 25 9.38 -15.70 6.35
C SER A 25 9.00 -14.68 7.44
N MET A 26 7.96 -13.88 7.20
CA MET A 26 7.35 -13.01 8.21
C MET A 26 6.78 -13.80 9.38
N ALA A 27 6.02 -14.86 9.09
CA ALA A 27 5.40 -15.71 10.10
C ALA A 27 6.44 -16.38 11.01
N ARG A 28 7.53 -16.88 10.42
CA ARG A 28 8.64 -17.49 11.18
C ARG A 28 9.38 -16.48 12.05
N PHE A 29 9.59 -15.25 11.57
CA PHE A 29 10.37 -14.24 12.28
C PHE A 29 9.60 -13.60 13.44
N HIS A 30 8.37 -13.13 13.20
CA HIS A 30 7.58 -12.40 14.18
C HIS A 30 6.73 -13.30 15.09
N GLY A 31 6.48 -14.54 14.68
CA GLY A 31 5.71 -15.52 15.44
C GLY A 31 4.32 -14.99 15.84
N PRO A 32 3.87 -15.23 17.09
CA PRO A 32 2.56 -14.77 17.56
C PRO A 32 2.34 -13.25 17.52
N GLY A 33 3.41 -12.46 17.44
CA GLY A 33 3.33 -10.99 17.41
C GLY A 33 3.06 -10.40 16.02
N LEU A 34 3.09 -11.22 14.95
CA LEU A 34 3.05 -10.75 13.56
C LEU A 34 1.84 -9.88 13.22
N GLU A 35 0.64 -10.29 13.63
CA GLU A 35 -0.58 -9.53 13.31
C GLU A 35 -0.54 -8.12 13.90
N ARG A 36 -0.20 -8.02 15.19
CA ARG A 36 -0.05 -6.74 15.88
C ARG A 36 1.04 -5.88 15.25
N TYR A 37 2.14 -6.52 14.83
CA TYR A 37 3.22 -5.85 14.13
C TYR A 37 2.74 -5.24 12.81
N LEU A 38 2.12 -6.02 11.94
CA LEU A 38 1.61 -5.56 10.64
C LEU A 38 0.55 -4.46 10.80
N LEU A 39 -0.35 -4.58 11.77
CA LEU A 39 -1.33 -3.53 12.06
C LEU A 39 -0.66 -2.23 12.54
N THR A 40 0.46 -2.32 13.26
CA THR A 40 1.23 -1.14 13.69
C THR A 40 1.94 -0.48 12.50
N VAL A 41 2.53 -1.28 11.62
CA VAL A 41 3.16 -0.84 10.37
C VAL A 41 2.13 -0.13 9.48
N MET A 42 0.98 -0.77 9.23
CA MET A 42 -0.08 -0.22 8.40
C MET A 42 -0.75 1.00 9.03
N ALA A 43 -0.91 1.06 10.36
CA ALA A 43 -1.41 2.25 11.03
C ALA A 43 -0.46 3.46 10.87
N THR A 44 0.85 3.20 10.85
CA THR A 44 1.88 4.22 10.60
C THR A 44 1.85 4.69 9.14
N ALA A 45 1.73 3.78 8.17
CA ALA A 45 1.52 4.13 6.77
C ALA A 45 0.23 4.95 6.56
N ALA A 46 -0.88 4.53 7.20
CA ALA A 46 -2.15 5.27 7.16
C ALA A 46 -2.01 6.69 7.75
N LYS A 47 -1.20 6.86 8.80
CA LYS A 47 -0.91 8.19 9.35
C LYS A 47 -0.18 9.08 8.34
N ALA A 48 0.74 8.53 7.55
CA ALA A 48 1.39 9.29 6.48
C ALA A 48 0.38 9.72 5.41
N PHE A 49 -0.52 8.84 4.96
CA PHE A 49 -1.57 9.20 3.98
C PHE A 49 -2.57 10.25 4.50
N ARG A 50 -2.78 10.33 5.82
CA ARG A 50 -3.58 11.40 6.44
C ARG A 50 -2.84 12.74 6.57
N HIS A 51 -1.54 12.81 6.27
CA HIS A 51 -0.78 14.03 6.43
C HIS A 51 -1.27 15.14 5.48
N ALA A 52 -1.39 16.37 5.99
CA ALA A 52 -2.00 17.48 5.27
C ALA A 52 -1.28 17.84 3.96
N SER A 53 0.02 17.58 3.88
CA SER A 53 0.82 17.83 2.68
C SER A 53 0.41 16.96 1.47
N LEU A 54 -0.32 15.85 1.66
CA LEU A 54 -0.87 15.05 0.55
C LEU A 54 -1.98 15.81 -0.22
N ALA A 55 -2.58 16.82 0.42
CA ALA A 55 -3.68 17.64 -0.10
C ALA A 55 -4.97 16.87 -0.48
N ASN A 56 -5.02 15.55 -0.26
CA ASN A 56 -6.14 14.68 -0.59
C ASN A 56 -6.49 13.82 0.64
N PRO A 57 -7.76 13.78 1.07
CA PRO A 57 -8.18 12.93 2.18
C PRO A 57 -8.26 11.47 1.72
N VAL A 58 -7.19 10.72 1.95
CA VAL A 58 -7.08 9.28 1.69
C VAL A 58 -6.92 8.55 3.02
N GLU A 59 -7.79 7.56 3.25
CA GLU A 59 -7.77 6.73 4.45
C GLU A 59 -7.47 5.28 4.04
N LEU A 60 -6.32 4.76 4.48
CA LEU A 60 -5.97 3.36 4.28
C LEU A 60 -6.69 2.49 5.32
N LEU A 61 -7.39 1.46 4.87
CA LEU A 61 -8.14 0.55 5.73
C LEU A 61 -7.67 -0.89 5.52
N VAL A 62 -7.18 -1.54 6.58
CA VAL A 62 -6.94 -2.98 6.52
C VAL A 62 -8.27 -3.71 6.67
N THR A 63 -8.82 -4.23 5.58
CA THR A 63 -10.09 -4.98 5.59
C THR A 63 -9.84 -6.48 5.70
N ARG A 64 -8.68 -6.95 5.23
CA ARG A 64 -8.27 -8.36 5.28
C ARG A 64 -6.78 -8.45 5.63
N LEU A 65 -6.44 -9.38 6.51
CA LEU A 65 -5.06 -9.72 6.86
C LEU A 65 -4.89 -11.25 6.76
N LEU A 66 -3.94 -11.69 5.94
CA LEU A 66 -3.64 -13.09 5.71
C LEU A 66 -2.19 -13.39 6.08
N VAL A 67 -1.98 -14.47 6.83
CA VAL A 67 -0.64 -14.98 7.17
C VAL A 67 -0.45 -16.32 6.49
N LEU A 68 0.55 -16.42 5.62
CA LEU A 68 0.91 -17.64 4.91
C LEU A 68 1.91 -18.42 5.76
N GLY A 69 1.45 -19.43 6.49
CA GLY A 69 2.31 -20.28 7.31
C GLY A 69 3.01 -21.37 6.49
N PRO A 70 3.88 -22.18 7.14
CA PRO A 70 4.49 -23.35 6.50
C PRO A 70 3.47 -24.27 5.84
N GLY A 71 3.67 -24.57 4.55
CA GLY A 71 2.76 -25.42 3.77
C GLY A 71 1.42 -24.77 3.37
N THR A 72 1.20 -23.50 3.70
CA THR A 72 0.04 -22.74 3.22
C THR A 72 0.27 -22.36 1.76
N PRO A 73 -0.66 -22.65 0.83
CA PRO A 73 -0.53 -22.20 -0.56
C PRO A 73 -0.44 -20.67 -0.64
N GLY A 74 0.52 -20.18 -1.42
CA GLY A 74 0.81 -18.75 -1.56
C GLY A 74 1.50 -18.42 -2.89
N PRO A 75 1.75 -17.13 -3.17
CA PRO A 75 2.50 -16.73 -4.36
C PRO A 75 3.94 -17.26 -4.28
N PRO A 76 4.56 -17.64 -5.41
CA PRO A 76 5.98 -18.01 -5.39
C PRO A 76 6.88 -16.84 -4.94
N VAL A 77 7.67 -17.08 -3.89
CA VAL A 77 8.65 -16.15 -3.30
C VAL A 77 10.00 -16.29 -4.01
N THR A 78 10.65 -15.17 -4.30
CA THR A 78 11.95 -15.09 -4.99
C THR A 78 12.68 -13.80 -4.58
N SER A 79 14.01 -13.77 -4.63
CA SER A 79 14.75 -12.53 -4.38
C SER A 79 14.60 -11.50 -5.51
N ASN A 80 14.13 -11.88 -6.70
CA ASN A 80 13.90 -10.91 -7.77
C ASN A 80 12.61 -10.12 -7.50
N ALA A 81 12.73 -8.84 -7.10
CA ALA A 81 11.59 -8.01 -6.71
C ALA A 81 10.52 -7.90 -7.81
N ALA A 82 10.93 -7.70 -9.07
CA ALA A 82 9.99 -7.60 -10.18
C ALA A 82 9.24 -8.91 -10.44
N GLN A 83 9.90 -10.06 -10.27
CA GLN A 83 9.25 -11.36 -10.39
C GLN A 83 8.34 -11.64 -9.20
N MET A 84 8.76 -11.32 -7.98
CA MET A 84 7.92 -11.47 -6.79
C MET A 84 6.65 -10.64 -6.88
N LEU A 85 6.75 -9.37 -7.34
CA LEU A 85 5.59 -8.52 -7.55
C LEU A 85 4.61 -9.18 -8.54
N ARG A 86 5.07 -9.61 -9.72
CA ARG A 86 4.21 -10.30 -10.70
C ARG A 86 3.51 -11.52 -10.11
N ASN A 87 4.27 -12.39 -9.43
CA ASN A 87 3.74 -13.59 -8.80
C ASN A 87 2.65 -13.25 -7.76
N PHE A 88 2.88 -12.20 -6.96
CA PHE A 88 1.92 -11.75 -5.96
C PHE A 88 0.67 -11.15 -6.58
N CYS A 89 0.81 -10.28 -7.59
CA CYS A 89 -0.31 -9.65 -8.29
C CYS A 89 -1.22 -10.69 -8.98
N GLU A 90 -0.63 -11.72 -9.60
CA GLU A 90 -1.39 -12.83 -10.20
C GLU A 90 -2.16 -13.62 -9.13
N TRP A 91 -1.52 -13.93 -8.00
CA TRP A 91 -2.12 -14.70 -6.92
C TRP A 91 -3.23 -13.94 -6.17
N GLN A 92 -3.01 -12.66 -5.84
CA GLN A 92 -3.99 -11.86 -5.11
C GLN A 92 -5.27 -11.65 -5.92
N ARG A 93 -5.17 -11.56 -7.26
CA ARG A 93 -6.30 -11.35 -8.15
C ARG A 93 -7.36 -12.43 -7.94
N ASP A 94 -6.93 -13.68 -7.77
CA ASP A 94 -7.82 -14.83 -7.61
C ASP A 94 -8.47 -14.87 -6.20
N LEU A 95 -7.99 -14.06 -5.25
CA LEU A 95 -8.60 -13.87 -3.93
C LEU A 95 -9.60 -12.72 -3.85
N ASN A 96 -9.59 -11.84 -4.86
CA ASN A 96 -10.44 -10.66 -4.89
C ASN A 96 -11.85 -11.02 -5.37
N ASP A 97 -12.84 -10.31 -4.87
CA ASP A 97 -14.22 -10.45 -5.30
C ASP A 97 -14.52 -9.37 -6.36
N PRO A 98 -15.07 -9.71 -7.54
CA PRO A 98 -15.42 -8.71 -8.54
C PRO A 98 -16.59 -7.81 -8.10
N ASP A 99 -17.37 -8.21 -7.11
CA ASP A 99 -18.40 -7.38 -6.49
C ASP A 99 -17.76 -6.42 -5.46
N GLU A 100 -17.69 -5.12 -5.80
CA GLU A 100 -17.15 -4.07 -4.92
C GLU A 100 -17.90 -3.93 -3.59
N ASP A 101 -19.15 -4.43 -3.49
CA ASP A 101 -19.92 -4.44 -2.24
C ASP A 101 -19.65 -5.69 -1.37
N SER A 102 -18.91 -6.67 -1.90
CA SER A 102 -18.55 -7.89 -1.18
C SER A 102 -17.55 -7.57 -0.07
N PRO A 103 -17.71 -8.13 1.15
CA PRO A 103 -16.71 -7.99 2.22
C PRO A 103 -15.39 -8.71 1.91
N ARG A 104 -15.33 -9.49 0.82
CA ARG A 104 -14.08 -10.09 0.31
C ARG A 104 -13.33 -9.18 -0.66
N HIS A 105 -13.98 -8.15 -1.19
CA HIS A 105 -13.36 -7.19 -2.08
C HIS A 105 -12.27 -6.39 -1.37
N PHE A 106 -11.26 -5.99 -2.12
CA PHE A 106 -10.23 -5.04 -1.70
C PHE A 106 -9.73 -4.26 -2.92
N ASP A 107 -9.40 -2.98 -2.71
CA ASP A 107 -8.92 -2.05 -3.73
C ASP A 107 -7.44 -2.31 -4.07
N THR A 108 -6.65 -2.72 -3.07
CA THR A 108 -5.21 -2.96 -3.22
C THR A 108 -4.70 -4.05 -2.30
N ALA A 109 -3.60 -4.69 -2.68
CA ALA A 109 -2.95 -5.74 -1.90
C ALA A 109 -1.47 -5.42 -1.63
N ILE A 110 -1.00 -5.72 -0.43
CA ILE A 110 0.40 -5.53 -0.03
C ILE A 110 0.96 -6.82 0.58
N LEU A 111 2.09 -7.29 0.04
CA LEU A 111 2.83 -8.43 0.56
C LEU A 111 4.02 -7.95 1.39
N PHE A 112 4.12 -8.43 2.62
CA PHE A 112 5.30 -8.31 3.46
C PHE A 112 6.11 -9.60 3.45
N THR A 113 7.43 -9.48 3.27
CA THR A 113 8.38 -10.58 3.27
C THR A 113 9.66 -10.19 4.02
N ARG A 114 10.33 -11.15 4.65
CA ARG A 114 11.71 -11.01 5.18
C ARG A 114 12.76 -11.52 4.18
N GLN A 115 12.35 -11.86 2.95
CA GLN A 115 13.25 -12.20 1.86
C GLN A 115 13.93 -10.94 1.34
N ASP A 116 15.26 -10.96 1.24
CA ASP A 116 16.08 -9.90 0.63
C ASP A 116 15.69 -9.71 -0.84
N LEU A 117 15.20 -8.51 -1.17
CA LEU A 117 14.70 -8.10 -2.47
C LEU A 117 15.77 -7.42 -3.31
N CYS A 118 16.00 -7.98 -4.48
CA CYS A 118 16.98 -7.53 -5.46
C CYS A 118 16.28 -6.96 -6.69
N GLY A 119 16.68 -5.74 -7.06
CA GLY A 119 16.42 -5.15 -8.36
C GLY A 119 17.35 -5.71 -9.44
N ALA A 120 17.37 -5.07 -10.62
CA ALA A 120 18.18 -5.54 -11.74
C ALA A 120 19.70 -5.45 -11.50
N ALA A 121 20.15 -4.52 -10.65
CA ALA A 121 21.57 -4.23 -10.43
C ALA A 121 22.02 -4.33 -8.97
N THR A 122 21.13 -4.14 -7.99
CA THR A 122 21.44 -4.10 -6.55
C THR A 122 20.31 -4.70 -5.72
N CYS A 123 20.59 -5.05 -4.46
CA CYS A 123 19.61 -5.48 -3.45
C CYS A 123 19.41 -4.39 -2.38
N ASN A 124 19.38 -3.12 -2.81
CA ASN A 124 19.06 -2.00 -1.93
C ASN A 124 17.57 -1.65 -1.97
N THR A 125 16.77 -2.46 -2.67
CA THR A 125 15.36 -2.22 -2.94
C THR A 125 14.55 -2.82 -1.81
N LEU A 126 13.85 -2.01 -1.02
CA LEU A 126 13.01 -2.51 0.07
C LEU A 126 11.56 -2.76 -0.36
N GLY A 127 11.18 -2.45 -1.60
CA GLY A 127 9.81 -2.63 -2.06
C GLY A 127 9.68 -2.47 -3.57
N MET A 128 8.52 -2.84 -4.09
CA MET A 128 8.16 -2.58 -5.48
C MET A 128 6.64 -2.54 -5.65
N ALA A 129 6.17 -1.62 -6.50
CA ALA A 129 4.79 -1.52 -6.93
C ALA A 129 4.67 -1.11 -8.40
N ASP A 130 3.54 -1.43 -9.01
CA ASP A 130 3.16 -0.83 -10.29
C ASP A 130 2.63 0.59 -10.08
N VAL A 131 2.95 1.50 -11.01
CA VAL A 131 2.55 2.91 -10.92
C VAL A 131 1.13 3.11 -11.45
N GLY A 132 0.28 3.77 -10.66
CA GLY A 132 -1.04 4.25 -11.08
C GLY A 132 -2.09 3.16 -11.24
N THR A 133 -2.07 2.16 -10.36
CA THR A 133 -2.90 0.95 -10.46
C THR A 133 -3.95 0.79 -9.37
N ALA A 134 -4.16 1.78 -8.49
CA ALA A 134 -5.04 1.70 -7.31
C ALA A 134 -6.49 1.19 -7.54
N CYS A 135 -6.98 1.17 -8.78
CA CYS A 135 -8.30 0.63 -9.17
C CYS A 135 -8.23 -0.40 -10.31
N ASN A 136 -7.06 -1.00 -10.55
CA ASN A 136 -6.91 -2.14 -11.44
C ASN A 136 -6.77 -3.40 -10.58
N PRO A 137 -7.81 -4.24 -10.43
CA PRO A 137 -7.76 -5.43 -9.57
C PRO A 137 -6.65 -6.42 -9.94
N GLU A 138 -6.14 -6.40 -11.17
CA GLU A 138 -5.06 -7.27 -11.62
C GLU A 138 -3.66 -6.73 -11.29
N ARG A 139 -3.55 -5.42 -11.04
CA ARG A 139 -2.26 -4.71 -10.89
C ARG A 139 -2.14 -3.83 -9.65
N SER A 140 -3.20 -3.70 -8.85
CA SER A 140 -3.21 -2.94 -7.60
C SER A 140 -2.55 -3.74 -6.49
N CYS A 141 -1.23 -3.81 -6.54
CA CYS A 141 -0.43 -4.67 -5.68
C CYS A 141 0.95 -4.04 -5.42
N SER A 142 1.48 -4.29 -4.23
CA SER A 142 2.84 -3.92 -3.84
C SER A 142 3.50 -5.02 -3.00
N ILE A 143 4.82 -5.03 -3.00
CA ILE A 143 5.65 -5.90 -2.14
C ILE A 143 6.58 -5.04 -1.29
N VAL A 144 6.81 -5.46 -0.05
CA VAL A 144 7.68 -4.79 0.92
C VAL A 144 8.57 -5.83 1.59
N GLU A 145 9.86 -5.60 1.52
CA GLU A 145 10.84 -6.21 2.41
C GLU A 145 10.73 -5.58 3.79
N ASP A 146 10.49 -6.42 4.78
CA ASP A 146 10.40 -6.04 6.17
C ASP A 146 11.80 -6.01 6.81
N ASP A 147 12.20 -4.84 7.24
CA ASP A 147 13.46 -4.59 7.93
C ASP A 147 13.26 -4.01 9.35
N GLY A 148 12.00 -3.89 9.79
CA GLY A 148 11.61 -3.33 11.08
C GLY A 148 10.45 -2.34 10.93
N LEU A 149 10.14 -1.57 11.99
CA LEU A 149 9.00 -0.64 11.98
C LEU A 149 9.08 0.43 10.86
N GLN A 150 10.27 0.71 10.35
CA GLN A 150 10.48 1.59 9.21
C GLN A 150 9.91 1.06 7.90
N SER A 151 9.58 -0.24 7.81
CA SER A 151 8.84 -0.83 6.69
C SER A 151 7.47 -0.17 6.49
N ALA A 152 6.96 0.57 7.48
CA ALA A 152 5.81 1.44 7.32
C ALA A 152 6.01 2.56 6.30
N PHE A 153 7.21 3.13 6.23
CA PHE A 153 7.55 4.17 5.24
C PHE A 153 7.73 3.56 3.86
N THR A 154 8.34 2.38 3.77
CA THR A 154 8.41 1.60 2.53
C THR A 154 7.00 1.27 2.02
N ALA A 155 6.12 0.75 2.89
CA ALA A 155 4.74 0.48 2.53
C ALA A 155 3.99 1.74 2.05
N ALA A 156 4.20 2.87 2.71
CA ALA A 156 3.60 4.13 2.29
C ALA A 156 4.15 4.62 0.93
N HIS A 157 5.45 4.48 0.69
CA HIS A 157 6.11 4.80 -0.57
C HIS A 157 5.56 3.95 -1.73
N GLU A 158 5.51 2.63 -1.57
CA GLU A 158 5.00 1.73 -2.60
C GLU A 158 3.51 1.96 -2.87
N LEU A 159 2.70 2.23 -1.84
CA LEU A 159 1.31 2.65 -2.03
C LEU A 159 1.22 4.00 -2.74
N GLY A 160 2.18 4.92 -2.52
CA GLY A 160 2.30 6.16 -3.28
C GLY A 160 2.43 5.91 -4.79
N HIS A 161 3.27 4.96 -5.19
CA HIS A 161 3.35 4.50 -6.59
C HIS A 161 2.02 3.94 -7.10
N VAL A 162 1.33 3.11 -6.32
CA VAL A 162 -0.01 2.61 -6.67
C VAL A 162 -0.99 3.78 -6.94
N PHE A 163 -0.83 4.91 -6.23
CA PHE A 163 -1.54 6.18 -6.44
C PHE A 163 -0.95 7.10 -7.51
N ASN A 164 -0.15 6.55 -8.42
CA ASN A 164 0.46 7.23 -9.56
C ASN A 164 1.54 8.26 -9.20
N MET A 165 2.04 8.26 -7.96
CA MET A 165 3.16 9.13 -7.60
C MET A 165 4.46 8.63 -8.23
N LEU A 166 5.31 9.58 -8.60
CA LEU A 166 6.66 9.32 -9.10
C LEU A 166 7.69 9.66 -8.04
N HIS A 167 8.93 9.22 -8.22
CA HIS A 167 10.01 9.68 -7.37
C HIS A 167 10.22 11.19 -7.51
N ASP A 168 10.62 11.81 -6.39
CA ASP A 168 10.82 13.25 -6.29
C ASP A 168 12.00 13.80 -7.11
N ASP A 169 12.93 12.93 -7.51
CA ASP A 169 14.05 13.23 -8.40
C ASP A 169 13.72 13.01 -9.89
N SER A 170 12.50 12.57 -10.20
CA SER A 170 12.07 12.42 -11.59
C SER A 170 11.94 13.77 -12.29
N LYS A 171 12.20 13.82 -13.60
CA LYS A 171 12.07 15.03 -14.41
C LYS A 171 10.70 15.71 -14.29
N ALA A 172 9.64 14.94 -14.09
CA ALA A 172 8.29 15.47 -13.91
C ALA A 172 8.11 16.18 -12.55
N CYS A 173 8.89 15.80 -11.54
CA CYS A 173 8.87 16.37 -10.21
C CYS A 173 9.85 17.53 -10.02
N GLU A 174 10.92 17.65 -10.82
CA GLU A 174 11.89 18.74 -10.74
C GLU A 174 11.22 20.13 -10.73
N GLU A 175 10.31 20.39 -11.68
CA GLU A 175 9.61 21.68 -11.76
C GLU A 175 8.56 21.87 -10.66
N LEU A 176 7.90 20.79 -10.23
CA LEU A 176 6.82 20.84 -9.24
C LEU A 176 7.35 21.04 -7.82
N ASN A 177 8.47 20.40 -7.48
CA ASN A 177 9.13 20.52 -6.18
C ASN A 177 9.96 21.82 -6.09
N GLY A 178 10.38 22.38 -7.24
CA GLY A 178 11.16 23.60 -7.29
C GLY A 178 12.47 23.48 -6.49
N HIS A 179 12.75 24.45 -5.63
CA HIS A 179 13.98 24.48 -4.81
C HIS A 179 13.86 23.69 -3.49
N ALA A 180 12.69 23.09 -3.18
CA ALA A 180 12.44 22.42 -1.90
C ALA A 180 13.28 21.13 -1.70
N GLY A 181 13.90 20.63 -2.77
CA GLY A 181 14.81 19.48 -2.75
C GLY A 181 14.08 18.14 -2.78
N ALA A 182 14.67 17.16 -3.48
CA ALA A 182 14.04 15.88 -3.78
C ALA A 182 14.19 14.80 -2.69
N SER A 183 14.80 15.11 -1.53
CA SER A 183 15.41 14.08 -0.68
C SER A 183 14.79 13.89 0.71
N ARG A 184 13.84 14.73 1.13
CA ARG A 184 13.25 14.69 2.50
C ARG A 184 11.75 14.38 2.53
N HIS A 185 11.23 13.79 1.46
CA HIS A 185 9.81 13.43 1.33
C HIS A 185 9.64 11.92 1.15
N MET A 186 8.40 11.44 1.30
CA MET A 186 8.05 10.02 1.18
C MET A 186 8.50 9.40 -0.13
N MET A 187 8.38 10.11 -1.25
CA MET A 187 8.72 9.61 -2.59
C MET A 187 10.17 9.92 -3.00
N ALA A 188 11.05 10.22 -2.05
CA ALA A 188 12.48 10.24 -2.34
C ALA A 188 12.95 8.83 -2.81
N PRO A 189 13.80 8.73 -3.85
CA PRO A 189 14.24 7.44 -4.41
C PRO A 189 15.11 6.63 -3.44
N VAL A 190 15.64 7.28 -2.42
CA VAL A 190 16.39 6.66 -1.33
C VAL A 190 15.79 7.17 -0.02
N MET A 191 15.29 6.24 0.79
CA MET A 191 14.71 6.56 2.08
C MET A 191 15.78 7.19 2.99
N SER A 192 15.59 8.45 3.34
CA SER A 192 16.49 9.22 4.20
C SER A 192 15.70 9.87 5.34
N SER A 193 16.23 10.93 5.96
CA SER A 193 15.47 11.69 6.95
C SER A 193 14.23 12.35 6.31
N MET A 194 13.04 11.92 6.71
CA MET A 194 11.78 12.50 6.29
C MET A 194 11.47 13.79 7.05
N ASP A 195 10.90 14.78 6.37
CA ASP A 195 10.37 15.98 7.01
C ASP A 195 8.99 15.68 7.64
N PRO A 196 8.83 15.74 8.97
CA PRO A 196 7.55 15.48 9.61
C PRO A 196 6.51 16.58 9.32
N GLU A 197 6.92 17.79 8.95
CA GLU A 197 6.02 18.89 8.61
C GLU A 197 5.60 18.86 7.13
N GLU A 198 6.38 18.17 6.28
CA GLU A 198 6.12 18.02 4.84
C GLU A 198 6.43 16.60 4.36
N THR A 199 5.65 15.64 4.87
CA THR A 199 5.82 14.20 4.57
C THR A 199 5.77 13.89 3.08
N TRP A 200 4.80 14.47 2.36
CA TRP A 200 4.63 14.36 0.91
C TRP A 200 5.03 15.65 0.21
N SER A 201 5.76 15.53 -0.89
CA SER A 201 6.18 16.66 -1.72
C SER A 201 5.03 17.30 -2.50
N PRO A 202 5.22 18.55 -3.00
CA PRO A 202 4.29 19.16 -3.93
C PRO A 202 4.03 18.31 -5.19
N CYS A 203 5.06 17.63 -5.70
CA CYS A 203 4.90 16.70 -6.82
C CYS A 203 3.98 15.53 -6.46
N SER A 204 4.25 14.85 -5.34
CA SER A 204 3.45 13.71 -4.86
C SER A 204 1.97 14.08 -4.71
N ALA A 205 1.71 15.20 -4.03
CA ALA A 205 0.36 15.73 -3.84
C ALA A 205 -0.33 16.03 -5.17
N ARG A 206 0.41 16.57 -6.16
CA ARG A 206 -0.14 16.86 -7.48
C ARG A 206 -0.52 15.60 -8.25
N PHE A 207 0.34 14.58 -8.28
CA PHE A 207 0.10 13.35 -9.02
C PHE A 207 -1.12 12.59 -8.49
N ILE A 208 -1.26 12.45 -7.16
CA ILE A 208 -2.44 11.81 -6.60
C ILE A 208 -3.71 12.65 -6.83
N THR A 209 -3.63 13.99 -6.77
CA THR A 209 -4.79 14.86 -7.08
C THR A 209 -5.26 14.60 -8.50
N ASP A 210 -4.35 14.67 -9.48
CA ASP A 210 -4.69 14.47 -10.89
C ASP A 210 -5.21 13.04 -11.14
N PHE A 211 -4.65 12.04 -10.45
CA PHE A 211 -5.13 10.65 -10.54
C PHE A 211 -6.57 10.49 -10.03
N LEU A 212 -6.89 11.07 -8.87
CA LEU A 212 -8.23 11.01 -8.27
C LEU A 212 -9.25 11.84 -9.06
N ASP A 213 -8.87 13.02 -9.55
CA ASP A 213 -9.74 13.94 -10.31
C ASP A 213 -10.12 13.40 -11.68
N ASN A 214 -9.22 12.65 -12.33
CA ASN A 214 -9.49 12.00 -13.63
C ASN A 214 -10.35 10.73 -13.50
N GLY A 215 -10.79 10.37 -12.29
CA GLY A 215 -11.65 9.21 -12.06
C GLY A 215 -10.91 7.87 -12.08
N HIS A 216 -9.58 7.88 -12.12
CA HIS A 216 -8.77 6.66 -12.00
C HIS A 216 -8.76 6.11 -10.57
N GLY A 217 -9.14 6.93 -9.58
CA GLY A 217 -9.39 6.51 -8.21
C GLY A 217 -10.87 6.27 -7.91
N ARG A 218 -11.53 5.38 -8.66
CA ARG A 218 -12.91 4.91 -8.35
C ARG A 218 -12.95 4.00 -7.10
N ILE A 219 -12.13 4.33 -6.13
CA ILE A 219 -12.12 3.80 -4.77
C ILE A 219 -13.41 4.24 -4.08
N ARG A 220 -13.99 3.36 -3.23
CA ARG A 220 -15.29 3.60 -2.59
C ARG A 220 -15.36 5.00 -1.96
N ARG A 221 -16.40 5.77 -2.33
CA ARG A 221 -16.70 7.08 -1.75
C ARG A 221 -17.67 6.91 -0.59
N GLY A 222 -17.26 7.27 0.62
CA GLY A 222 -18.14 7.29 1.79
C GLY A 222 -18.35 5.91 2.43
N ALA A 223 -18.32 5.88 3.75
CA ALA A 223 -18.30 4.69 4.56
C ALA A 223 -19.65 3.95 4.58
N THR A 224 -19.67 2.75 3.99
CA THR A 224 -20.46 1.63 4.48
C THR A 224 -19.52 0.47 4.74
N LEU A 225 -18.61 0.63 5.71
CA LEU A 225 -17.90 -0.52 6.28
C LEU A 225 -18.92 -1.34 7.07
N ARG A 226 -19.55 -2.31 6.42
CA ARG A 226 -20.12 -3.43 7.15
C ARG A 226 -18.94 -4.24 7.65
N GLN A 227 -18.62 -4.10 8.94
CA GLN A 227 -17.64 -4.93 9.65
C GLN A 227 -18.17 -6.37 9.84
N GLU A 228 -18.62 -7.03 8.77
CA GLU A 228 -18.85 -8.46 8.84
C GLU A 228 -17.61 -9.19 8.33
N PRO A 229 -16.97 -10.03 9.14
CA PRO A 229 -15.80 -10.78 8.70
C PRO A 229 -16.19 -11.73 7.57
N ALA A 230 -15.68 -11.50 6.37
CA ALA A 230 -15.89 -12.40 5.24
C ALA A 230 -15.38 -13.82 5.53
N PRO A 231 -16.04 -14.89 5.08
CA PRO A 231 -15.49 -16.24 5.18
C PRO A 231 -14.15 -16.33 4.42
N LEU A 232 -13.17 -17.02 5.02
CA LEU A 232 -11.85 -17.25 4.45
C LEU A 232 -11.92 -18.13 3.19
N ALA A 233 -10.98 -17.93 2.26
CA ALA A 233 -10.76 -18.88 1.19
C ALA A 233 -10.26 -20.23 1.78
N PRO A 234 -10.59 -21.38 1.16
CA PRO A 234 -10.13 -22.69 1.63
C PRO A 234 -8.60 -22.73 1.79
N GLY A 235 -8.10 -23.15 2.96
CA GLY A 235 -6.67 -23.29 3.24
C GLY A 235 -6.00 -22.04 3.83
N ILE A 236 -6.71 -20.94 4.02
CA ILE A 236 -6.19 -19.70 4.64
C ILE A 236 -6.75 -19.60 6.06
N GLN A 237 -5.90 -19.36 7.07
CA GLN A 237 -6.33 -19.22 8.47
C GLN A 237 -6.48 -17.73 8.86
N ARG A 238 -7.57 -17.39 9.57
CA ARG A 238 -7.64 -16.17 10.40
C ARG A 238 -6.95 -16.52 11.71
N TRP A 239 -5.98 -15.70 12.09
CA TRP A 239 -5.52 -15.66 13.48
C TRP A 239 -6.40 -14.66 14.25
N PRO A 240 -6.71 -14.88 15.55
CA PRO A 240 -6.43 -16.08 16.32
C PRO A 240 -7.43 -17.20 15.99
N SER A 241 -6.92 -18.42 15.81
CA SER A 241 -7.78 -19.60 16.01
C SER A 241 -8.15 -19.63 17.49
N SER A 242 -9.36 -20.09 17.80
CA SER A 242 -9.82 -20.32 19.17
C SER A 242 -8.98 -21.34 19.97
N ASP A 243 -7.89 -21.86 19.38
CA ASP A 243 -7.00 -22.89 19.92
C ASP A 243 -5.55 -22.39 20.16
N ALA A 244 -5.29 -21.08 20.18
CA ALA A 244 -4.00 -20.60 20.65
C ALA A 244 -3.84 -20.92 22.16
N PRO A 245 -2.82 -21.70 22.58
CA PRO A 245 -2.59 -21.94 24.00
C PRO A 245 -2.32 -20.60 24.67
N ARG A 246 -3.08 -20.31 25.73
CA ARG A 246 -2.79 -19.17 26.60
C ARG A 246 -1.40 -19.39 27.20
N ALA A 247 -0.45 -18.56 26.81
CA ALA A 247 0.83 -18.39 27.49
C ALA A 247 0.77 -17.09 28.28
#